data_AF-A0A445AR91-F1
#
_entry.id   AF-A0A445AR91-F1
#
_cell.length_a   1.000
_cell.length_b   1.000
_cell.length_c   1.000
_cell.angle_alpha   90.00
_cell.angle_beta   90.00
_cell.angle_gamma   90.00
#
_symmetry.space_group_name_H-M   'P 1'
#
loop_
_entity.id
_entity.type
_entity.pdbx_description
1 polymer ?
#
loop_
_entity_poly.entity_id
_entity_poly.type
_entity_poly.pdbx_seq_one_letter_code
_entity_poly.pdbx_strand_id
1 'polypeptide(L)'
;MPGSVVQIETQPLYNGNEEAHGVKILHRVFCSFNPCIRAFRHFKPLVQVDGTHLYGKYKGTLLVAVAQDGNQNIVPITFALVERETADA
;
A
#
# COMPACT_ATOMS: atom_id res chain seq x y z
N MET A 1 -3.01 -10.95 11.76
CA MET A 1 -4.48 -11.09 11.81
C MET A 1 -4.89 -12.12 10.76
N PRO A 2 -5.49 -13.26 11.14
CA PRO A 2 -5.92 -14.27 10.18
C PRO A 2 -6.85 -13.68 9.11
N GLY A 3 -6.59 -14.01 7.84
CA GLY A 3 -7.35 -13.55 6.68
C GLY A 3 -7.02 -12.15 6.17
N SER A 4 -6.14 -11.39 6.83
CA SER A 4 -5.58 -10.17 6.23
C SER A 4 -4.46 -10.53 5.27
N VAL A 5 -4.33 -9.77 4.18
CA VAL A 5 -3.19 -9.88 3.25
C VAL A 5 -2.20 -8.79 3.62
N VAL A 6 -0.95 -9.19 3.86
CA VAL A 6 0.16 -8.28 4.08
C VAL A 6 1.34 -8.78 3.27
N GLN A 7 1.86 -7.93 2.39
CA GLN A 7 3.06 -8.18 1.61
C GLN A 7 4.07 -7.10 1.94
N ILE A 8 5.27 -7.51 2.32
CA ILE A 8 6.36 -6.62 2.68
C ILE A 8 7.55 -6.98 1.81
N GLU A 9 8.07 -5.99 1.12
CA GLU A 9 9.29 -6.08 0.35
C GLU A 9 10.36 -5.21 1.01
N THR A 10 11.55 -5.77 1.16
CA THR A 10 12.71 -5.08 1.73
C THR A 10 13.87 -5.13 0.76
N GLN A 11 14.72 -4.11 0.79
CA GLN A 11 15.93 -4.06 -0.02
C GLN A 11 17.16 -3.85 0.87
N PRO A 12 18.36 -4.29 0.42
CA PRO A 12 19.60 -3.95 1.09
C PRO A 12 19.79 -2.43 1.12
N LEU A 13 20.35 -1.92 2.23
CA LEU A 13 20.78 -0.53 2.29
C LEU A 13 22.16 -0.38 1.66
N TYR A 14 22.32 0.60 0.77
CA TYR A 14 23.61 0.95 0.18
C TYR A 14 24.09 2.31 0.70
N ASN A 15 25.38 2.39 1.06
CA ASN A 15 26.06 3.65 1.35
C ASN A 15 27.08 3.92 0.23
N GLY A 16 26.64 4.61 -0.81
CA GLY A 16 27.38 4.66 -2.07
C GLY A 16 27.33 3.30 -2.77
N ASN A 17 28.49 2.68 -3.00
CA ASN A 17 28.59 1.36 -3.65
C ASN A 17 28.74 0.20 -2.65
N GLU A 18 28.84 0.49 -1.35
CA GLU A 18 28.98 -0.54 -0.31
C GLU A 18 27.62 -0.90 0.26
N GLU A 19 27.29 -2.19 0.26
CA GLU A 19 26.12 -2.70 0.96
C GLU A 19 26.37 -2.65 2.47
N ALA A 20 25.46 -2.01 3.22
CA ALA A 20 25.47 -2.08 4.67
C ALA A 20 24.98 -3.47 5.11
N HIS A 21 25.90 -4.42 5.21
CA HIS A 21 25.61 -5.81 5.52
C HIS A 21 24.72 -5.98 6.75
N GLY A 22 23.65 -6.76 6.59
CA GLY A 22 22.68 -7.04 7.66
C GLY A 22 21.63 -5.95 7.87
N VAL A 23 21.71 -4.82 7.15
CA VAL A 23 20.71 -3.75 7.20
C VAL A 23 19.79 -3.83 5.99
N LYS A 24 18.50 -3.98 6.24
CA LYS A 24 17.45 -3.93 5.22
C LYS A 24 16.56 -2.72 5.45
N ILE A 25 16.21 -2.04 4.37
CA ILE A 25 15.22 -0.97 4.37
C ILE A 25 13.90 -1.47 3.82
N LEU A 26 12.81 -0.91 4.33
CA LEU A 26 11.48 -1.12 3.78
C LEU A 26 11.44 -0.53 2.36
N HIS A 27 11.04 -1.34 1.40
CA HIS A 27 10.95 -0.92 0.01
C HIS A 27 9.50 -0.72 -0.42
N ARG A 28 8.69 -1.78 -0.30
CA ARG A 28 7.26 -1.75 -0.62
C ARG A 28 6.45 -2.43 0.46
N VAL A 29 5.24 -1.93 0.64
CA VAL A 29 4.24 -2.59 1.51
C VAL A 29 2.93 -2.60 0.77
N PHE A 30 2.20 -3.69 0.88
CA PHE A 30 0.78 -3.75 0.57
C PHE A 30 0.06 -4.41 1.73
N CYS A 31 -1.09 -3.87 2.12
CA CYS A 31 -1.95 -4.60 3.02
C CYS A 31 -3.43 -4.24 2.95
N SER A 32 -4.23 -5.29 3.05
CA SER A 32 -5.67 -5.25 3.18
C SER A 32 -6.09 -6.08 4.38
N PHE A 33 -6.90 -5.49 5.26
CA PHE A 33 -7.36 -6.17 6.47
C PHE A 33 -8.52 -7.11 6.17
N ASN A 34 -8.60 -8.23 6.87
CA ASN A 34 -9.68 -9.22 6.71
C ASN A 34 -11.10 -8.60 6.73
N PRO A 35 -11.44 -7.63 7.61
CA PRO A 35 -12.75 -6.97 7.55
C PRO A 35 -13.01 -6.26 6.22
N CYS A 36 -12.02 -5.55 5.67
CA CYS A 36 -12.11 -4.87 4.37
C CYS A 36 -12.32 -5.88 3.23
N ILE A 37 -11.53 -6.97 3.21
CA ILE A 37 -11.64 -8.05 2.22
C ILE A 37 -13.04 -8.68 2.26
N ARG A 38 -13.55 -8.98 3.46
CA ARG A 38 -14.88 -9.58 3.62
C ARG A 38 -16.00 -8.61 3.24
N ALA A 39 -15.87 -7.34 3.62
CA ALA A 39 -16.85 -6.29 3.34
C ALA A 39 -16.90 -5.91 1.85
N PHE A 40 -15.83 -6.16 1.09
CA PHE A 40 -15.73 -5.78 -0.33
C PHE A 40 -16.91 -6.28 -1.19
N ARG A 41 -17.43 -7.48 -0.91
CA ARG A 41 -18.62 -8.04 -1.58
C ARG A 41 -19.91 -7.22 -1.42
N HIS A 42 -19.94 -6.30 -0.44
CA HIS A 42 -21.07 -5.45 -0.11
C HIS A 42 -20.87 -4.00 -0.58
N PHE A 43 -19.71 -3.67 -1.15
CA PHE A 43 -19.48 -2.37 -1.76
C PHE A 43 -20.00 -2.36 -3.20
N LYS A 44 -20.17 -1.15 -3.74
CA LYS A 44 -20.43 -0.94 -5.16
C LYS A 44 -19.25 -1.51 -5.98
N PRO A 45 -19.47 -1.93 -7.23
CA PRO A 45 -18.41 -2.42 -8.12
C PRO A 45 -17.56 -1.27 -8.67
N LEU A 46 -17.03 -0.45 -7.76
CA LEU A 46 -16.19 0.71 -8.03
C LEU A 46 -15.08 0.76 -6.99
N VAL A 47 -13.84 0.82 -7.48
CA VAL A 47 -12.65 1.07 -6.67
C VAL A 47 -11.99 2.32 -7.22
N GLN A 48 -11.62 3.23 -6.32
CA GLN A 48 -10.81 4.39 -6.65
C GLN A 48 -9.47 4.25 -5.93
N VAL A 49 -8.40 4.61 -6.61
CA VAL A 49 -7.05 4.61 -6.04
C VAL A 49 -6.52 6.02 -6.17
N ASP A 50 -5.98 6.55 -5.08
CA ASP A 50 -5.29 7.83 -5.06
C ASP A 50 -4.00 7.72 -4.27
N GLY A 51 -3.05 8.59 -4.58
CA GLY A 51 -1.70 8.58 -4.05
C GLY A 51 -1.31 9.92 -3.43
N THR A 52 -0.65 9.88 -2.27
CA THR A 52 0.04 11.05 -1.72
C THR A 52 1.54 10.82 -1.65
N HIS A 53 2.31 11.81 -2.09
CA HIS A 53 3.76 11.77 -2.04
C HIS A 53 4.24 11.93 -0.59
N LEU A 54 5.13 11.04 -0.15
CA LEU A 54 5.78 11.11 1.14
C LEU A 54 7.04 11.96 1.05
N TYR A 55 7.24 12.79 2.08
CA TYR A 55 8.35 13.73 2.19
C TYR A 55 9.32 13.35 3.32
N GLY A 56 10.51 13.95 3.31
CA GLY A 56 11.53 13.76 4.33
C GLY A 56 12.40 12.52 4.08
N LYS A 57 12.69 11.76 5.14
CA LYS A 57 13.60 10.61 5.08
C LYS A 57 13.06 9.45 4.22
N TYR A 58 11.74 9.30 4.18
CA TYR A 58 11.07 8.23 3.46
C TYR A 58 10.39 8.83 2.23
N LYS A 59 11.08 8.72 1.10
CA LYS A 59 10.54 9.11 -0.21
C LYS A 59 9.69 7.97 -0.76
N GLY A 60 8.62 8.29 -1.47
CA GLY A 60 7.71 7.32 -2.07
C GLY A 60 6.30 7.89 -2.18
N THR A 61 5.36 7.01 -2.50
CA THR A 61 3.93 7.33 -2.62
C THR A 61 3.15 6.37 -1.72
N LEU A 62 2.32 6.92 -0.85
CA LEU A 62 1.29 6.17 -0.14
C LEU A 62 0.05 6.11 -1.04
N LEU A 63 -0.26 4.94 -1.55
CA LEU A 63 -1.48 4.65 -2.29
C LEU A 63 -2.56 4.18 -1.33
N VAL A 64 -3.78 4.67 -1.51
CA VAL A 64 -4.97 4.21 -0.80
C VAL A 64 -6.01 3.83 -1.84
N ALA A 65 -6.48 2.59 -1.76
CA ALA A 65 -7.66 2.18 -2.51
C ALA A 65 -8.90 2.32 -1.61
N VAL A 66 -9.91 2.97 -2.15
CA VAL A 66 -11.21 3.14 -1.49
C VAL A 66 -12.30 2.49 -2.33
N ALA A 67 -13.33 1.99 -1.66
CA ALA A 67 -14.57 1.54 -2.26
C ALA A 67 -15.74 2.32 -1.65
N GLN A 68 -16.87 2.33 -2.34
CA GLN A 68 -18.08 3.00 -1.85
C GLN A 68 -19.11 1.97 -1.38
N ASP A 69 -19.66 2.15 -0.19
CA ASP A 69 -20.73 1.28 0.30
C ASP A 69 -22.11 1.62 -0.30
N GLY A 70 -23.12 0.81 0.04
CA GLY A 70 -24.50 1.04 -0.37
C GLY A 70 -25.07 2.39 0.09
N ASN A 71 -24.52 2.94 1.17
CA ASN A 71 -24.90 4.23 1.76
C ASN A 71 -24.05 5.41 1.24
N GLN A 72 -23.26 5.19 0.19
CA GLN A 72 -22.41 6.19 -0.44
C GLN A 72 -21.18 6.61 0.38
N ASN A 73 -20.87 5.95 1.50
CA ASN A 73 -19.68 6.23 2.28
C ASN A 73 -18.43 5.75 1.52
N ILE A 74 -17.38 6.55 1.55
CA ILE A 74 -16.06 6.18 1.03
C ILE A 74 -15.32 5.43 2.13
N VAL A 75 -14.94 4.18 1.86
CA VAL A 75 -14.31 3.28 2.83
C VAL A 75 -12.95 2.82 2.29
N PRO A 76 -11.85 3.08 3.02
CA PRO A 76 -10.54 2.52 2.68
C PRO A 76 -10.54 0.99 2.77
N ILE A 77 -10.06 0.32 1.71
CA ILE A 77 -10.04 -1.15 1.62
C ILE A 77 -8.63 -1.74 1.61
N THR A 78 -7.64 -0.97 1.14
CA THR A 78 -6.23 -1.36 1.17
C THR A 78 -5.33 -0.15 1.05
N PHE A 79 -4.08 -0.30 1.46
CA PHE A 79 -3.04 0.70 1.34
C PHE A 79 -1.75 0.07 0.83
N ALA A 80 -0.95 0.87 0.14
CA ALA A 80 0.37 0.47 -0.33
C ALA A 80 1.39 1.59 -0.19
N LEU A 81 2.61 1.22 0.17
CA LEU A 81 3.79 2.08 0.06
C LEU A 81 4.57 1.63 -1.17
N VAL A 82 4.77 2.54 -2.11
CA VAL A 82 5.49 2.29 -3.37
C VAL A 82 6.43 3.45 -3.67
N GLU A 83 7.32 3.30 -4.64
CA GLU A 83 8.28 4.36 -5.01
C GLU A 83 7.61 5.51 -5.75
N ARG A 84 6.67 5.19 -6.64
CA ARG A 84 5.85 6.16 -7.37
C ARG A 84 4.53 5.56 -7.83
N GLU A 85 3.59 6.44 -8.20
CA GLU A 85 2.42 6.07 -8.99
C GLU A 85 2.83 5.79 -10.45
N THR A 86 2.33 4.70 -11.04
CA THR A 86 2.55 4.33 -12.44
C THR A 86 1.22 4.06 -13.12
N ALA A 87 1.08 4.52 -14.38
CA ALA A 87 -0.07 4.21 -15.21
C ALA A 87 0.07 2.89 -16.01
N ASP A 88 1.19 2.17 -15.81
CA ASP A 88 1.46 0.90 -16.47
C ASP A 88 0.53 -0.19 -15.90
N ALA A 89 -0.07 -0.98 -16.79
CA ALA A 89 -1.00 -2.07 -16.48
C ALA A 89 -0.33 -3.44 -16.62
#